data_AF-D9XWM2-F1
#
_entry.id   AF-D9XWM2-F1
#
_cell.length_a   1.000
_cell.length_b   1.000
_cell.length_c   1.000
_cell.angle_alpha   90.00
_cell.angle_beta   90.00
_cell.angle_gamma   90.00
#
_symmetry.space_group_name_H-M   'P 1'
#
loop_
_entity.id
_entity.type
_entity.pdbx_description
1 polymer ?
#
loop_
_entity_poly.entity_id
_entity_poly.type
_entity_poly.pdbx_seq_one_letter_code
_entity_poly.pdbx_strand_id
1 'polypeptide(L)'
;MSGGRMRVLSPRELGEGERERWRELRALADAPRNPFMEPEFTVAVGRVRPQARVAVLYERAEPAGFLPYERGAWGQGRAIGLGVSDCQGAVLAPGTAPEAGELLRGCSVSSFAFDNLEAGQGLFVPYAAEEHATYVIDVEKGYETYESVLRTQSPKFLKTTLAKERRLGRRAGAVRFVFDERDPAALRALVGWKSAQYRRTGRRDRFAREWIARLVGRLAETRSAQCTGTLSITVRR
;
A
#
# COMPACT_ATOMS: atom_id res chain seq x y z
N MET A 1 -3.35 -30.93 18.68
CA MET A 1 -3.49 -29.68 17.91
C MET A 1 -2.50 -28.68 18.50
N SER A 2 -1.35 -28.47 17.85
CA SER A 2 -0.36 -27.50 18.34
C SER A 2 -0.86 -26.11 18.00
N GLY A 3 -1.60 -25.47 18.90
CA GLY A 3 -2.00 -24.07 18.74
C GLY A 3 -0.74 -23.22 18.57
N GLY A 4 -0.53 -22.68 17.37
CA GLY A 4 0.58 -21.78 17.09
C GLY A 4 0.56 -20.63 18.10
N ARG A 5 1.72 -20.31 18.69
CA ARG A 5 1.80 -19.22 19.65
C ARG A 5 1.63 -17.91 18.88
N MET A 6 0.81 -16.99 19.38
CA MET A 6 0.66 -15.67 18.78
C MET A 6 1.03 -14.57 19.76
N ARG A 7 1.66 -13.50 19.27
CA ARG A 7 1.94 -12.28 20.03
C ARG A 7 1.39 -11.08 19.27
N VAL A 8 0.79 -10.14 20.00
CA VAL A 8 0.36 -8.85 19.43
C VAL A 8 1.36 -7.79 19.86
N LEU A 9 1.98 -7.16 18.88
CA LEU A 9 2.96 -6.08 19.06
C LEU A 9 2.42 -4.78 18.47
N SER A 10 2.86 -3.65 18.99
CA SER A 10 2.79 -2.41 18.21
C SER A 10 3.85 -2.44 17.10
N PRO A 11 3.66 -1.73 15.97
CA PRO A 11 4.67 -1.69 14.92
C PRO A 11 6.05 -1.17 15.37
N ARG A 12 6.12 -0.46 16.50
CA ARG A 12 7.38 0.05 17.06
C ARG A 12 8.15 -1.01 17.85
N GLU A 13 7.46 -2.04 18.32
CA GLU A 13 8.04 -3.16 19.07
C GLU A 13 8.54 -4.28 18.15
N LEU A 14 8.28 -4.20 16.84
CA LEU A 14 8.85 -5.12 15.86
C LEU A 14 10.37 -4.95 15.81
N GLY A 15 11.08 -5.99 16.22
CA GLY A 15 12.54 -6.05 16.12
C GLY A 15 13.01 -6.23 14.68
N GLU A 16 14.33 -6.04 14.43
CA GLU A 16 14.86 -6.22 13.07
C GLU A 16 14.66 -7.66 12.57
N GLY A 17 14.87 -8.68 13.41
CA GLY A 17 14.67 -10.07 13.00
C GLY A 17 13.23 -10.38 12.57
N GLU A 18 12.23 -9.78 13.21
CA GLU A 18 10.82 -9.92 12.80
C GLU A 18 10.55 -9.22 11.47
N ARG A 19 11.17 -8.05 11.24
CA ARG A 19 11.05 -7.31 9.98
C ARG A 19 11.76 -8.01 8.83
N GLU A 20 12.94 -8.55 9.07
CA GLU A 20 13.70 -9.35 8.11
C GLU A 20 12.91 -10.60 7.72
N ARG A 21 12.41 -11.34 8.72
CA ARG A 21 11.56 -12.50 8.47
C ARG A 21 10.30 -12.15 7.69
N TRP A 22 9.66 -11.03 7.98
CA TRP A 22 8.52 -10.55 7.18
C TRP A 22 8.91 -10.36 5.71
N ARG A 23 10.02 -9.66 5.43
CA ARG A 23 10.50 -9.43 4.05
C ARG A 23 10.84 -10.73 3.33
N GLU A 24 11.42 -11.71 4.02
CA GLU A 24 11.66 -13.05 3.48
C GLU A 24 10.35 -13.73 3.06
N LEU A 25 9.33 -13.72 3.93
CA LEU A 25 8.03 -14.29 3.60
C LEU A 25 7.39 -13.60 2.39
N ARG A 26 7.52 -12.27 2.28
CA ARG A 26 7.09 -11.52 1.09
C ARG A 26 7.86 -11.89 -0.16
N ALA A 27 9.15 -12.20 -0.05
CA ALA A 27 9.95 -12.64 -1.19
C ALA A 27 9.60 -14.05 -1.67
N LEU A 28 9.03 -14.88 -0.80
CA LEU A 28 8.56 -16.24 -1.11
C LEU A 28 7.11 -16.29 -1.64
N ALA A 29 6.34 -15.21 -1.49
CA ALA A 29 4.97 -15.15 -1.96
C ALA A 29 4.89 -14.99 -3.47
N ASP A 30 3.98 -15.73 -4.12
CA ASP A 30 3.70 -15.58 -5.56
C ASP A 30 2.98 -14.26 -5.89
N ALA A 31 2.44 -13.58 -4.89
CA ALA A 31 1.77 -12.30 -5.06
C ALA A 31 2.74 -11.21 -5.54
N PRO A 32 2.32 -10.32 -6.46
CA PRO A 32 3.14 -9.19 -6.88
C PRO A 32 3.61 -8.37 -5.68
N ARG A 33 4.85 -7.88 -5.75
CA ARG A 33 5.39 -7.00 -4.70
C ARG A 33 4.55 -5.76 -4.57
N ASN A 34 4.22 -5.39 -3.34
CA ASN A 34 3.41 -4.23 -3.06
C ASN A 34 3.92 -3.52 -1.79
N PRO A 35 4.26 -2.22 -1.87
CA PRO A 35 4.85 -1.49 -0.75
C PRO A 35 3.93 -1.40 0.48
N PHE A 36 2.61 -1.56 0.30
CA PHE A 36 1.64 -1.59 1.40
C PHE A 36 1.71 -2.87 2.24
N MET A 37 2.25 -3.96 1.68
CA MET A 37 2.41 -5.26 2.33
C MET A 37 3.77 -5.41 3.04
N GLU A 38 4.64 -4.40 2.94
CA GLU A 38 5.97 -4.39 3.54
C GLU A 38 5.96 -3.86 4.99
N PRO A 39 6.89 -4.31 5.86
CA PRO A 39 6.92 -3.88 7.25
C PRO A 39 7.14 -2.37 7.40
N GLU A 40 7.85 -1.72 6.47
CA GLU A 40 8.12 -0.27 6.50
C GLU A 40 6.84 0.56 6.43
N PHE A 41 5.86 0.15 5.61
CA PHE A 41 4.57 0.81 5.55
C PHE A 41 3.84 0.68 6.89
N THR A 42 3.79 -0.53 7.46
CA THR A 42 3.17 -0.80 8.75
C THR A 42 3.83 0.03 9.88
N VAL A 43 5.16 0.13 9.88
CA VAL A 43 5.92 0.97 10.82
C VAL A 43 5.58 2.45 10.63
N ALA A 44 5.50 2.93 9.39
CA ALA A 44 5.13 4.32 9.09
C ALA A 44 3.70 4.63 9.59
N VAL A 45 2.74 3.72 9.40
CA VAL A 45 1.39 3.85 9.95
C VAL A 45 1.42 3.86 11.47
N GLY A 46 2.17 2.96 12.12
CA GLY A 46 2.31 2.92 13.59
C GLY A 46 2.95 4.17 14.22
N ARG A 47 3.62 5.01 13.42
CA ARG A 47 4.11 6.32 13.89
C ARG A 47 3.01 7.38 13.99
N VAL A 48 1.90 7.22 13.26
CA VAL A 48 0.81 8.20 13.19
C VAL A 48 -0.56 7.63 13.64
N ARG A 49 -0.63 6.32 13.89
CA ARG A 49 -1.80 5.60 14.38
C ARG A 49 -1.45 4.79 15.63
N PRO A 50 -1.70 5.31 16.85
CA PRO A 50 -1.43 4.60 18.11
C PRO A 50 -2.15 3.25 18.25
N GLN A 51 -3.23 3.05 17.50
CA GLN A 51 -4.01 1.82 17.46
C GLN A 51 -3.43 0.74 16.52
N ALA A 52 -2.39 1.05 15.75
CA ALA A 52 -1.76 0.07 14.86
C ALA A 52 -1.14 -1.06 15.68
N ARG A 53 -1.35 -2.29 15.23
CA ARG A 53 -0.87 -3.53 15.84
C ARG A 53 -0.42 -4.48 14.74
N VAL A 54 0.42 -5.43 15.13
CA VAL A 54 0.85 -6.54 14.31
C VAL A 54 0.68 -7.81 15.13
N ALA A 55 -0.17 -8.71 14.65
CA ALA A 55 -0.21 -10.07 15.17
C ALA A 55 0.89 -10.88 14.49
N VAL A 56 1.82 -11.39 15.30
CA VAL A 56 2.92 -12.25 14.88
C VAL A 56 2.56 -13.67 15.27
N LEU A 57 2.39 -14.53 14.27
CA LEU A 57 2.13 -15.94 14.42
C LEU A 57 3.48 -16.67 14.46
N TYR A 58 3.64 -17.58 15.41
CA TYR A 58 4.85 -18.37 15.58
C TYR A 58 4.56 -19.85 15.35
N GLU A 59 5.41 -20.47 14.56
CA GLU A 59 5.58 -21.91 14.55
C GLU A 59 6.86 -22.23 15.32
N ARG A 60 6.72 -22.93 16.45
CA ARG A 60 7.79 -23.07 17.45
C ARG A 60 8.31 -21.70 17.92
N ALA A 61 9.55 -21.37 17.62
CA ALA A 61 10.20 -20.12 18.00
C ALA A 61 10.32 -19.11 16.84
N GLU A 62 9.93 -19.50 15.62
CA GLU A 62 10.11 -18.67 14.42
C GLU A 62 8.80 -18.00 13.99
N PRO A 63 8.83 -16.70 13.60
CA PRO A 63 7.69 -16.07 12.99
C PRO A 63 7.29 -16.75 11.68
N ALA A 64 6.09 -17.30 11.65
CA ALA A 64 5.45 -17.96 10.51
C ALA A 64 4.40 -17.07 9.84
N GLY A 65 4.04 -15.93 10.44
CA GLY A 65 3.16 -14.99 9.78
C GLY A 65 2.98 -13.67 10.53
N PHE A 66 2.49 -12.69 9.79
CA PHE A 66 2.27 -11.32 10.23
C PHE A 66 0.91 -10.83 9.71
N LEU A 67 0.04 -10.38 10.61
CA LEU A 67 -1.16 -9.63 10.25
C LEU A 67 -1.04 -8.21 10.83
N PRO A 68 -0.75 -7.19 10.01
CA PRO A 68 -0.88 -5.80 10.43
C PRO A 68 -2.33 -5.34 10.41
N TYR A 69 -2.75 -4.67 11.47
CA TYR A 69 -4.12 -4.17 11.61
C TYR A 69 -4.18 -2.94 12.51
N GLU A 70 -5.33 -2.29 12.53
CA GLU A 70 -5.66 -1.23 13.48
C GLU A 70 -6.80 -1.66 14.39
N ARG A 71 -6.65 -1.49 15.71
CA ARG A 71 -7.71 -1.76 16.67
C ARG A 71 -8.60 -0.54 16.88
N GLY A 72 -9.82 -0.61 16.39
CA GLY A 72 -10.86 0.40 16.58
C GLY A 72 -11.56 0.30 17.94
N ALA A 73 -12.51 1.21 18.15
CA ALA A 73 -13.39 1.17 19.30
C ALA A 73 -14.29 -0.09 19.26
N TRP A 74 -14.73 -0.53 20.44
CA TRP A 74 -15.53 -1.76 20.63
C TRP A 74 -14.91 -3.03 20.01
N GLY A 75 -13.58 -3.07 19.87
CA GLY A 75 -12.88 -4.23 19.33
C GLY A 75 -12.97 -4.38 17.81
N GLN A 76 -13.43 -3.37 17.05
CA GLN A 76 -13.45 -3.48 15.59
C GLN A 76 -12.03 -3.45 15.01
N GLY A 77 -11.56 -4.55 14.45
CA GLY A 77 -10.33 -4.60 13.68
C GLY A 77 -10.50 -4.03 12.27
N ARG A 78 -9.44 -3.43 11.74
CA ARG A 78 -9.37 -2.89 10.37
C ARG A 78 -8.02 -3.18 9.77
N ALA A 79 -7.95 -3.35 8.46
CA ALA A 79 -6.69 -3.41 7.74
C ALA A 79 -5.82 -2.18 8.05
N ILE A 80 -4.51 -2.38 8.11
CA ILE A 80 -3.54 -1.33 8.39
C ILE A 80 -3.64 -0.23 7.31
N GLY A 81 -3.82 1.03 7.72
CA GLY A 81 -3.93 2.14 6.77
C GLY A 81 -5.21 2.14 5.93
N LEU A 82 -6.31 1.54 6.41
CA LEU A 82 -7.59 1.47 5.69
C LEU A 82 -8.01 2.83 5.09
N GLY A 83 -8.35 2.82 3.79
CA GLY A 83 -8.73 4.00 3.00
C GLY A 83 -7.56 4.82 2.42
N VAL A 84 -6.31 4.45 2.71
CA VAL A 84 -5.09 4.97 2.06
C VAL A 84 -4.07 3.88 1.71
N SER A 85 -4.41 2.61 1.94
CA SER A 85 -3.65 1.43 1.56
C SER A 85 -4.41 0.69 0.46
N ASP A 86 -3.80 0.54 -0.71
CA ASP A 86 -4.40 -0.12 -1.87
C ASP A 86 -4.04 -1.62 -1.96
N CYS A 87 -3.41 -2.19 -0.93
CA CYS A 87 -3.20 -3.64 -0.79
C CYS A 87 -3.10 -4.04 0.70
N GLN A 88 -3.82 -5.09 1.09
CA GLN A 88 -4.08 -5.45 2.48
C GLN A 88 -4.14 -6.98 2.63
N GLY A 89 -3.76 -7.50 3.79
CA GLY A 89 -3.85 -8.93 4.06
C GLY A 89 -2.87 -9.38 5.13
N ALA A 90 -2.73 -10.69 5.26
CA ALA A 90 -1.71 -11.33 6.08
C ALA A 90 -0.50 -11.72 5.21
N VAL A 91 0.67 -11.71 5.82
CA VAL A 91 1.89 -12.28 5.25
C VAL A 91 2.15 -13.58 5.97
N LEU A 92 1.98 -14.71 5.28
CA LEU A 92 2.02 -16.05 5.87
C LEU A 92 3.11 -16.87 5.19
N ALA A 93 3.78 -17.73 5.96
CA ALA A 93 4.68 -18.72 5.40
C ALA A 93 3.90 -19.75 4.56
N PRO A 94 4.54 -20.35 3.54
CA PRO A 94 3.91 -21.41 2.76
C PRO A 94 3.41 -22.54 3.66
N GLY A 95 2.15 -22.94 3.48
CA GLY A 95 1.49 -23.97 4.29
C GLY A 95 0.91 -23.49 5.62
N THR A 96 1.23 -22.28 6.08
CA THR A 96 0.61 -21.68 7.27
C THR A 96 -0.80 -21.20 6.93
N ALA A 97 -1.81 -21.87 7.48
CA ALA A 97 -3.23 -21.57 7.24
C ALA A 97 -3.97 -21.43 8.59
N PRO A 98 -3.85 -20.27 9.27
CA PRO A 98 -4.57 -20.05 10.52
C PRO A 98 -6.09 -19.99 10.25
N GLU A 99 -6.89 -20.35 11.26
CA GLU A 99 -8.34 -20.13 11.20
C GLU A 99 -8.63 -18.64 11.45
N ALA A 100 -9.50 -18.02 10.64
CA ALA A 100 -9.79 -16.59 10.71
C ALA A 100 -10.30 -16.18 12.10
N GLY A 101 -11.25 -16.91 12.66
CA GLY A 101 -11.79 -16.68 13.99
C GLY A 101 -10.73 -16.78 15.10
N GLU A 102 -9.85 -17.79 15.06
CA GLU A 102 -8.73 -17.92 16.01
C GLU A 102 -7.76 -16.74 15.93
N LEU A 103 -7.42 -16.32 14.71
CA LEU A 103 -6.56 -15.16 14.48
C LEU A 103 -7.20 -13.88 15.04
N LEU A 104 -8.47 -13.63 14.74
CA LEU A 104 -9.18 -12.45 15.25
C LEU A 104 -9.34 -12.47 16.78
N ARG A 105 -9.64 -13.64 17.37
CA ARG A 105 -9.69 -13.81 18.83
C ARG A 105 -8.37 -13.45 19.49
N GLY A 106 -7.27 -13.97 18.97
CA GLY A 106 -5.96 -13.64 19.52
C GLY A 106 -5.56 -12.17 19.28
N CYS A 107 -6.07 -11.53 18.23
CA CYS A 107 -5.93 -10.08 18.00
C CYS A 107 -6.81 -9.25 18.96
N SER A 108 -7.68 -9.89 19.74
CA SER A 108 -8.69 -9.22 20.57
C SER A 108 -9.57 -8.27 19.75
N VAL A 109 -10.00 -8.71 18.56
CA VAL A 109 -10.93 -7.98 17.70
C VAL A 109 -12.17 -8.83 17.39
N SER A 110 -13.32 -8.16 17.29
CA SER A 110 -14.61 -8.80 17.02
C SER A 110 -14.95 -8.90 15.53
N SER A 111 -14.25 -8.12 14.70
CA SER A 111 -14.43 -8.07 13.25
C SER A 111 -13.12 -7.59 12.60
N PHE A 112 -12.96 -7.83 11.30
CA PHE A 112 -11.84 -7.28 10.53
C PHE A 112 -12.35 -6.71 9.20
N ALA A 113 -12.24 -5.40 9.04
CA ALA A 113 -12.66 -4.70 7.82
C ALA A 113 -11.47 -4.43 6.89
N PHE A 114 -11.64 -4.74 5.61
CA PHE A 114 -10.69 -4.49 4.52
C PHE A 114 -11.45 -4.00 3.27
N ASP A 115 -10.77 -3.27 2.39
CA ASP A 115 -11.31 -2.75 1.12
C ASP A 115 -10.41 -3.04 -0.10
N ASN A 116 -9.17 -3.47 0.13
CA ASN A 116 -8.19 -3.75 -0.91
C ASN A 116 -7.39 -5.02 -0.58
N LEU A 117 -8.08 -6.17 -0.47
CA LEU A 117 -7.46 -7.45 -0.13
C LEU A 117 -6.52 -7.94 -1.25
N GLU A 118 -5.30 -8.35 -0.91
CA GLU A 118 -4.38 -9.00 -1.85
C GLU A 118 -4.99 -10.29 -2.40
N ALA A 119 -4.81 -10.54 -3.70
CA ALA A 119 -5.29 -11.78 -4.32
C ALA A 119 -4.65 -13.02 -3.65
N GLY A 120 -5.40 -14.11 -3.56
CA GLY A 120 -4.91 -15.37 -2.98
C GLY A 120 -4.93 -15.43 -1.45
N GLN A 121 -5.46 -14.41 -0.77
CA GLN A 121 -5.62 -14.39 0.69
C GLN A 121 -6.78 -15.30 1.14
N GLY A 122 -6.62 -16.62 1.02
CA GLY A 122 -7.65 -17.63 1.35
C GLY A 122 -8.24 -17.51 2.76
N LEU A 123 -7.49 -16.90 3.69
CA LEU A 123 -7.93 -16.53 5.03
C LEU A 123 -9.11 -15.55 5.05
N PHE A 124 -9.15 -14.60 4.11
CA PHE A 124 -10.09 -13.48 4.08
C PHE A 124 -11.03 -13.48 2.86
N VAL A 125 -10.65 -14.17 1.77
CA VAL A 125 -11.44 -14.29 0.54
C VAL A 125 -12.89 -14.74 0.79
N PRO A 126 -13.19 -15.72 1.67
CA PRO A 126 -14.58 -16.11 1.96
C PRO A 126 -15.47 -14.99 2.52
N TYR A 127 -14.87 -13.90 3.00
CA TYR A 127 -15.55 -12.73 3.57
C TYR A 127 -15.48 -11.50 2.67
N ALA A 128 -14.86 -11.60 1.48
CA ALA A 128 -14.80 -10.52 0.53
C ALA A 128 -16.16 -10.31 -0.16
N ALA A 129 -16.52 -9.05 -0.41
CA ALA A 129 -17.77 -8.72 -1.08
C ALA A 129 -17.69 -8.98 -2.59
N GLU A 130 -16.59 -8.55 -3.22
CA GLU A 130 -16.40 -8.59 -4.67
C GLU A 130 -14.91 -8.75 -5.01
N GLU A 131 -14.63 -9.27 -6.21
CA GLU A 131 -13.30 -9.35 -6.80
C GLU A 131 -13.21 -8.40 -8.00
N HIS A 132 -12.11 -7.65 -8.10
CA HIS A 132 -11.87 -6.71 -9.18
C HIS A 132 -10.48 -6.86 -9.78
N ALA A 133 -10.38 -6.72 -11.09
CA ALA A 133 -9.09 -6.63 -11.77
C ALA A 133 -8.38 -5.33 -11.40
N THR A 134 -7.08 -5.43 -11.07
CA THR A 134 -6.19 -4.28 -10.91
C THR A 134 -5.34 -4.13 -12.16
N TYR A 135 -5.22 -2.90 -12.65
CA TYR A 135 -4.40 -2.61 -13.83
C TYR A 135 -3.00 -2.19 -13.43
N VAL A 136 -2.01 -2.88 -13.97
CA VAL A 136 -0.58 -2.57 -13.82
C VAL A 136 0.00 -2.15 -15.16
N ILE A 137 0.98 -1.25 -15.13
CA ILE A 137 1.76 -0.88 -16.32
C ILE A 137 3.06 -1.66 -16.25
N ASP A 138 3.23 -2.61 -17.17
CA ASP A 138 4.49 -3.32 -17.33
C ASP A 138 5.46 -2.48 -18.17
N VAL A 139 6.55 -2.08 -17.53
CA VAL A 139 7.67 -1.35 -18.15
C VAL A 139 9.00 -2.09 -17.96
N GLU A 140 8.98 -3.38 -17.63
CA GLU A 140 10.19 -4.18 -17.36
C GLU A 140 11.17 -4.13 -18.54
N LYS A 141 10.64 -4.15 -19.78
CA LYS A 141 11.42 -4.11 -21.03
C LYS A 141 11.69 -2.70 -21.55
N GLY A 142 11.52 -1.69 -20.70
CA GLY A 142 11.71 -0.28 -21.04
C GLY A 142 10.53 0.37 -21.76
N TYR A 143 10.59 1.71 -21.84
CA TYR A 143 9.49 2.54 -22.34
C TYR A 143 9.24 2.34 -23.84
N GLU A 144 10.30 2.16 -24.64
CA GLU A 144 10.20 1.95 -26.09
C GLU A 144 9.42 0.68 -26.42
N THR A 145 9.68 -0.40 -25.67
CA THR A 145 8.95 -1.66 -25.80
C THR A 145 7.50 -1.49 -25.40
N TYR A 146 7.25 -0.86 -24.25
CA TYR A 146 5.90 -0.53 -23.79
C TYR A 146 5.10 0.29 -24.83
N GLU A 147 5.73 1.32 -25.41
CA GLU A 147 5.09 2.15 -26.43
C GLU A 147 4.79 1.36 -27.71
N SER A 148 5.70 0.50 -28.16
CA SER A 148 5.49 -0.39 -29.31
C SER A 148 4.29 -1.32 -29.11
N VAL A 149 4.18 -1.91 -27.92
CA VAL A 149 3.02 -2.74 -27.53
C VAL A 149 1.74 -1.91 -27.56
N LEU A 150 1.73 -0.72 -26.95
CA LEU A 150 0.57 0.18 -26.98
C LEU A 150 0.17 0.61 -28.39
N ARG A 151 1.15 0.84 -29.26
CA ARG A 151 0.90 1.23 -30.65
C ARG A 151 0.15 0.14 -31.41
N THR A 152 0.41 -1.12 -31.07
CA THR A 152 -0.26 -2.28 -31.66
C THR A 152 -1.63 -2.54 -31.01
N GLN A 153 -1.68 -2.59 -29.68
CA GLN A 153 -2.88 -2.99 -28.94
C GLN A 153 -3.90 -1.85 -28.75
N SER A 154 -3.45 -0.61 -28.71
CA SER A 154 -4.27 0.57 -28.38
C SER A 154 -3.83 1.85 -29.13
N PRO A 155 -3.76 1.82 -30.48
CA PRO A 155 -3.22 2.93 -31.29
C PRO A 155 -3.96 4.25 -31.08
N LYS A 156 -5.29 4.20 -30.91
CA LYS A 156 -6.12 5.40 -30.67
C LYS A 156 -5.81 6.05 -29.32
N PHE A 157 -5.59 5.24 -28.28
CA PHE A 157 -5.20 5.72 -26.96
C PHE A 157 -3.84 6.42 -27.03
N LEU A 158 -2.83 5.75 -27.58
CA LEU A 158 -1.48 6.32 -27.74
C LEU A 158 -1.51 7.64 -28.53
N LYS A 159 -2.17 7.65 -29.70
CA LYS A 159 -2.31 8.86 -30.54
C LYS A 159 -2.93 10.02 -29.77
N THR A 160 -3.98 9.73 -28.98
CA THR A 160 -4.70 10.75 -28.19
C THR A 160 -3.83 11.27 -27.04
N THR A 161 -3.12 10.39 -26.34
CA THR A 161 -2.20 10.76 -25.24
C THR A 161 -1.08 11.66 -25.74
N LEU A 162 -0.39 11.28 -26.82
CA LEU A 162 0.68 12.10 -27.41
C LEU A 162 0.15 13.43 -27.97
N ALA A 163 -1.08 13.46 -28.50
CA ALA A 163 -1.72 14.71 -28.92
C ALA A 163 -2.02 15.65 -27.74
N LYS A 164 -2.44 15.10 -26.59
CA LYS A 164 -2.66 15.87 -25.35
C LYS A 164 -1.36 16.44 -24.82
N GLU A 165 -0.27 15.67 -24.84
CA GLU A 165 1.06 16.16 -24.46
C GLU A 165 1.51 17.33 -25.34
N ARG A 166 1.44 17.20 -26.68
CA ARG A 166 1.78 18.31 -27.59
C ARG A 166 0.90 19.54 -27.36
N ARG A 167 -0.39 19.34 -27.07
CA ARG A 167 -1.32 20.44 -26.75
C ARG A 167 -0.96 21.12 -25.43
N LEU A 168 -0.54 20.35 -24.42
CA LEU A 168 -0.01 20.88 -23.17
C LEU A 168 1.23 21.74 -23.45
N GLY A 169 2.17 21.23 -24.27
CA GLY A 169 3.36 21.94 -24.73
C GLY A 169 3.06 23.30 -25.37
N ARG A 170 2.07 23.36 -26.27
CA ARG A 170 1.66 24.62 -26.92
C ARG A 170 1.01 25.63 -25.97
N ARG A 171 0.33 25.17 -24.90
CA ARG A 171 -0.43 26.03 -23.98
C ARG A 171 0.38 26.49 -22.77
N ALA A 172 1.29 25.65 -22.32
CA ALA A 172 2.04 25.85 -21.08
C ALA A 172 3.55 25.92 -21.30
N GLY A 173 4.04 25.87 -22.54
CA GLY A 173 5.46 25.73 -22.84
C GLY A 173 5.90 24.26 -22.79
N ALA A 174 7.11 23.98 -23.29
CA ALA A 174 7.67 22.64 -23.25
C ALA A 174 7.69 22.11 -21.81
N VAL A 175 7.34 20.85 -21.62
CA VAL A 175 7.31 20.20 -20.30
C VAL A 175 8.37 19.10 -20.22
N ARG A 176 8.85 18.82 -19.02
CA ARG A 176 9.64 17.62 -18.72
C ARG A 176 8.99 16.85 -17.58
N PHE A 177 9.09 15.53 -17.68
CA PHE A 177 8.77 14.63 -16.59
C PHE A 177 9.96 14.52 -15.64
N VAL A 178 9.67 14.52 -14.34
CA VAL A 178 10.66 14.28 -13.28
C VAL A 178 10.14 13.10 -12.47
N PHE A 179 10.86 12.00 -12.56
CA PHE A 179 10.64 10.88 -11.66
C PHE A 179 11.28 11.19 -10.32
N ASP A 180 10.59 10.82 -9.24
CA ASP A 180 11.16 10.83 -7.90
C ASP A 180 11.69 12.20 -7.43
N GLU A 181 10.90 13.24 -7.68
CA GLU A 181 11.14 14.59 -7.19
C GLU A 181 11.23 14.62 -5.65
N ARG A 182 12.23 15.33 -5.15
CA ARG A 182 12.60 15.34 -3.73
C ARG A 182 12.30 16.67 -3.04
N ASP A 183 11.98 17.73 -3.77
CA ASP A 183 11.59 19.00 -3.16
C ASP A 183 10.30 18.83 -2.32
N PRO A 184 10.34 19.03 -0.99
CA PRO A 184 9.16 18.97 -0.13
C PRO A 184 8.05 19.95 -0.56
N ALA A 185 8.39 21.04 -1.25
CA ALA A 185 7.41 21.97 -1.80
C ALA A 185 6.52 21.33 -2.87
N ALA A 186 7.07 20.43 -3.70
CA ALA A 186 6.31 19.72 -4.72
C ALA A 186 5.24 18.82 -4.10
N LEU A 187 5.59 18.10 -3.03
CA LEU A 187 4.63 17.28 -2.29
C LEU A 187 3.55 18.14 -1.62
N ARG A 188 3.93 19.25 -0.97
CA ARG A 188 2.97 20.19 -0.37
C ARG A 188 1.99 20.74 -1.41
N ALA A 189 2.48 21.09 -2.60
CA ALA A 189 1.64 21.57 -3.71
C ALA A 189 0.65 20.49 -4.15
N LEU A 190 1.10 19.24 -4.36
CA LEU A 190 0.23 18.13 -4.73
C LEU A 190 -0.86 17.88 -3.69
N VAL A 191 -0.50 17.84 -2.40
CA VAL A 191 -1.45 17.70 -1.29
C VAL A 191 -2.49 18.82 -1.31
N GLY A 192 -2.05 20.06 -1.47
CA GLY A 192 -2.93 21.23 -1.58
C GLY A 192 -3.92 21.11 -2.76
N TRP A 193 -3.44 20.69 -3.94
CA TRP A 193 -4.29 20.49 -5.11
C TRP A 193 -5.30 19.34 -4.93
N LYS A 194 -4.87 18.21 -4.35
CA LYS A 194 -5.76 17.07 -4.05
C LYS A 194 -6.84 17.45 -3.04
N SER A 195 -6.44 18.16 -1.98
CA SER A 195 -7.35 18.70 -0.97
C SER A 195 -8.40 19.64 -1.58
N ALA A 196 -7.98 20.58 -2.43
CA ALA A 196 -8.89 21.46 -3.16
C ALA A 196 -9.80 20.70 -4.16
N GLN A 197 -9.27 19.68 -4.83
CA GLN A 197 -10.03 18.80 -5.72
C GLN A 197 -11.14 18.06 -4.95
N TYR A 198 -10.83 17.46 -3.80
CA TYR A 198 -11.82 16.74 -3.00
C TYR A 198 -12.98 17.65 -2.60
N ARG A 199 -12.68 18.84 -2.03
CA ARG A 199 -13.70 19.82 -1.65
C ARG A 199 -14.59 20.24 -2.82
N ARG A 200 -14.02 20.57 -3.98
CA ARG A 200 -14.78 21.02 -5.15
C ARG A 200 -15.67 19.92 -5.75
N THR A 201 -15.27 18.66 -5.62
CA THR A 201 -16.00 17.50 -6.16
C THR A 201 -16.97 16.87 -5.17
N GLY A 202 -17.21 17.51 -4.02
CA GLY A 202 -18.09 17.01 -2.97
C GLY A 202 -17.58 15.76 -2.25
N ARG A 203 -16.31 15.37 -2.47
CA ARG A 203 -15.68 14.24 -1.78
C ARG A 203 -15.07 14.71 -0.47
N ARG A 204 -15.10 13.84 0.54
CA ARG A 204 -14.44 14.12 1.83
C ARG A 204 -12.94 14.32 1.60
N ASP A 205 -12.42 15.44 2.08
CA ASP A 205 -11.00 15.75 2.01
C ASP A 205 -10.21 14.80 2.91
N ARG A 206 -9.48 13.86 2.28
CA ARG A 206 -8.64 12.90 3.01
C ARG A 206 -7.47 13.61 3.71
N PHE A 207 -6.91 14.66 3.11
CA PHE A 207 -5.76 15.38 3.66
C PHE A 207 -6.12 16.33 4.80
N ALA A 208 -7.42 16.63 4.99
CA ALA A 208 -7.90 17.28 6.20
C ALA A 208 -7.74 16.40 7.46
N ARG A 209 -7.51 15.08 7.30
CA ARG A 209 -7.19 14.18 8.41
C ARG A 209 -5.70 14.27 8.69
N GLU A 210 -5.33 14.84 9.83
CA GLU A 210 -3.94 15.10 10.21
C GLU A 210 -3.02 13.86 10.08
N TRP A 211 -3.50 12.68 10.50
CA TRP A 211 -2.70 11.46 10.41
C TRP A 211 -2.37 11.06 8.97
N ILE A 212 -3.23 11.35 7.99
CA ILE A 212 -2.98 11.06 6.56
C ILE A 212 -1.89 11.99 6.04
N ALA A 213 -1.99 13.29 6.32
CA ALA A 213 -0.96 14.26 5.92
C ALA A 213 0.40 13.90 6.53
N ARG A 214 0.43 13.52 7.81
CA ARG A 214 1.65 13.05 8.49
C ARG A 214 2.16 11.73 7.91
N LEU A 215 1.28 10.78 7.57
CA LEU A 215 1.69 9.51 6.95
C LEU A 215 2.37 9.74 5.61
N VAL A 216 1.75 10.56 4.75
CA VAL A 216 2.29 10.86 3.41
C VAL A 216 3.64 11.56 3.51
N GLY A 217 3.79 12.53 4.43
CA GLY A 217 5.09 13.17 4.68
C GLY A 217 6.17 12.15 5.08
N ARG A 218 5.85 11.23 6.00
CA ARG A 218 6.79 10.17 6.41
C ARG A 218 7.15 9.21 5.27
N LEU A 219 6.14 8.74 4.53
CA LEU A 219 6.37 7.82 3.42
C LEU A 219 7.21 8.48 2.32
N ALA A 220 7.03 9.78 2.07
CA ALA A 220 7.86 10.54 1.13
C ALA A 220 9.34 10.57 1.52
N GLU A 221 9.67 10.38 2.80
CA GLU A 221 11.05 10.26 3.30
C GLU A 221 11.54 8.81 3.33
N THR A 222 10.65 7.81 3.27
CA THR A 222 11.00 6.39 3.34
C THR A 222 11.78 5.95 2.11
N ARG A 223 12.97 5.38 2.33
CA ARG A 223 13.81 4.72 1.33
C ARG A 223 14.09 3.29 1.77
N SER A 224 13.44 2.35 1.12
CA SER A 224 13.65 0.92 1.36
C SER A 224 13.39 0.16 0.08
N ALA A 225 14.08 -0.96 -0.10
CA ALA A 225 14.10 -1.68 -1.38
C ALA A 225 12.69 -1.98 -1.92
N GLN A 226 11.76 -2.34 -1.04
CA GLN A 226 10.39 -2.72 -1.41
C GLN A 226 9.31 -1.72 -0.97
N CYS A 227 9.70 -0.65 -0.26
CA CYS A 227 8.79 0.40 0.19
C CYS A 227 9.49 1.76 0.10
N THR A 228 9.26 2.49 -1.00
CA THR A 228 9.85 3.81 -1.23
C THR A 228 8.76 4.81 -1.60
N GLY A 229 8.77 5.96 -0.93
CA GLY A 229 7.93 7.08 -1.34
C GLY A 229 8.50 7.77 -2.57
N THR A 230 7.72 7.74 -3.65
CA THR A 230 8.08 8.33 -4.93
C THR A 230 7.06 9.39 -5.32
N LEU A 231 7.53 10.56 -5.73
CA LEU A 231 6.70 11.63 -6.27
C LEU A 231 7.15 11.94 -7.68
N SER A 232 6.27 11.74 -8.66
CA SER A 232 6.53 12.12 -10.05
C SER A 232 5.81 13.42 -10.37
N ILE A 233 6.51 14.36 -11.02
CA ILE A 233 5.94 15.65 -11.42
C ILE A 233 6.18 15.94 -12.91
N THR A 234 5.38 16.85 -13.44
CA THR A 234 5.59 17.43 -14.77
C THR A 234 5.82 18.92 -14.58
N VAL A 235 7.01 19.40 -14.94
CA VAL A 235 7.40 20.80 -14.84
C VAL A 235 7.62 21.38 -16.22
N ARG A 236 7.56 22.71 -16.35
CA ARG A 236 8.00 23.38 -17.57
C ARG A 236 9.52 23.23 -17.70
N ARG A 237 9.99 23.05 -18.93
CA ARG A 237 11.41 23.19 -19.27
C ARG A 237 11.81 24.66 -19.16
#